data_AF-A0A958XGI9-F1
#
_entry.id   AF-A0A958XGI9-F1
#
_cell.length_a   1.000
_cell.length_b   1.000
_cell.length_c   1.000
_cell.angle_alpha   90.00
_cell.angle_beta   90.00
_cell.angle_gamma   90.00
#
_symmetry.space_group_name_H-M   'P 1'
#
loop_
_entity.id
_entity.type
_entity.pdbx_description
1 polymer ?
#
loop_
_entity_poly.entity_id
_entity_poly.type
_entity_poly.pdbx_seq_one_letter_code
_entity_poly.pdbx_strand_id
1 'polypeptide(L)'
;MRNLIVVTFLGWFALIMHSSTLVAAVVFTILLVVASLSGRFRAVIPFKKTLLVGALTLVGWLSVMSIHVAFKAPFAVQQAGPAFFLGRLNEIGLLKPHLEKACADGKNYPICKYKDQIPDDFLWGQDSPSRKDGGWVAHKSEYQDIIWNILTTPRDLKNFAIFAVNGTLMQLAYFRIEDTGPMREETPPYEAVKKYFPRELVSYKLAHQHHRNHFLDFSGLNTRQQYLFFGFILLLAGVWHPRLRRHMARPLPHMLIFCGIALLINAFVCSTFSTVVSRYQGRLLWLAILVELVAIIQIGMHWYAERQAQQKSI
;
A
#
# COMPACT_ATOMS: atom_id res chain seq x y z
N MET A 1 -9.36 -14.23 -26.91
CA MET A 1 -9.75 -12.80 -26.87
C MET A 1 -10.65 -12.46 -25.69
N ARG A 2 -11.78 -13.15 -25.46
CA ARG A 2 -12.70 -12.89 -24.33
C ARG A 2 -12.01 -12.78 -22.95
N ASN A 3 -11.14 -13.72 -22.61
CA ASN A 3 -10.45 -13.71 -21.31
C ASN A 3 -9.49 -12.51 -21.15
N LEU A 4 -8.85 -12.06 -22.24
CA LEU A 4 -7.94 -10.92 -22.19
C LEU A 4 -8.72 -9.62 -21.92
N ILE A 5 -9.87 -9.43 -22.58
CA ILE A 5 -10.73 -8.26 -22.37
C ILE A 5 -11.18 -8.18 -20.91
N VAL A 6 -11.66 -9.30 -20.35
CA VAL A 6 -12.11 -9.36 -18.96
C VAL A 6 -10.95 -9.05 -18.00
N VAL A 7 -9.77 -9.65 -18.19
CA VAL A 7 -8.60 -9.39 -17.34
C VAL A 7 -8.13 -7.95 -17.45
N THR A 8 -8.10 -7.37 -18.64
CA THR A 8 -7.72 -5.96 -18.86
C THR A 8 -8.71 -5.02 -18.19
N PHE A 9 -10.02 -5.28 -18.31
CA PHE A 9 -11.05 -4.48 -17.67
C PHE A 9 -10.96 -4.55 -16.14
N LEU A 10 -10.84 -5.76 -15.57
CA LEU A 10 -10.67 -5.94 -14.12
C LEU A 10 -9.38 -5.28 -13.62
N GLY A 11 -8.29 -5.38 -14.39
CA GLY A 11 -7.04 -4.72 -14.08
C GLY A 11 -7.17 -3.21 -14.08
N TRP A 12 -7.77 -2.62 -15.12
CA TRP A 12 -8.06 -1.19 -15.18
C TRP A 12 -8.93 -0.74 -14.01
N PHE A 13 -10.03 -1.44 -13.75
CA PHE A 13 -10.94 -1.13 -12.64
C PHE A 13 -10.20 -1.14 -11.31
N ALA A 14 -9.42 -2.19 -11.04
CA ALA A 14 -8.62 -2.29 -9.81
C ALA A 14 -7.60 -1.14 -9.68
N LEU A 15 -6.98 -0.69 -10.77
CA LEU A 15 -6.04 0.42 -10.76
C LEU A 15 -6.69 1.73 -10.32
N ILE A 16 -7.89 2.03 -10.80
CA ILE A 16 -8.57 3.30 -10.54
C ILE A 16 -9.26 3.37 -9.16
N MET A 17 -9.38 2.26 -8.44
CA MET A 17 -10.05 2.22 -7.13
C MET A 17 -9.28 2.95 -6.02
N HIS A 18 -7.94 3.01 -6.10
CA HIS A 18 -7.13 3.60 -5.03
C HIS A 18 -5.84 4.23 -5.58
N SER A 19 -5.39 5.36 -5.04
CA SER A 19 -4.18 6.03 -5.55
C SER A 19 -2.91 5.20 -5.33
N SER A 20 -2.82 4.45 -4.22
CA SER A 20 -1.68 3.55 -3.97
C SER A 20 -1.55 2.42 -5.00
N THR A 21 -2.65 1.94 -5.60
CA THR A 21 -2.57 0.87 -6.64
C THR A 21 -1.99 1.40 -7.94
N LEU A 22 -2.22 2.67 -8.27
CA LEU A 22 -1.57 3.34 -9.40
C LEU A 22 -0.05 3.44 -9.22
N VAL A 23 0.42 3.87 -8.05
CA VAL A 23 1.86 3.95 -7.75
C VAL A 23 2.50 2.57 -7.70
N ALA A 24 1.83 1.59 -7.08
CA ALA A 24 2.29 0.19 -7.07
C ALA A 24 2.40 -0.37 -8.49
N ALA A 25 1.47 -0.05 -9.38
CA ALA A 25 1.52 -0.47 -10.78
C ALA A 25 2.67 0.16 -11.56
N VAL A 26 3.04 1.42 -11.25
CA VAL A 26 4.25 2.05 -11.81
C VAL A 26 5.49 1.30 -11.37
N VAL A 27 5.65 1.05 -10.07
CA VAL A 27 6.79 0.28 -9.52
C VAL A 27 6.84 -1.11 -10.16
N PHE A 28 5.72 -1.80 -10.24
CA PHE A 28 5.63 -3.13 -10.85
C PHE A 28 5.99 -3.09 -12.35
N THR A 29 5.50 -2.09 -13.10
CA THR A 29 5.82 -1.90 -14.52
C THR A 29 7.33 -1.67 -14.70
N ILE A 30 7.96 -0.84 -13.87
CA ILE A 30 9.41 -0.60 -13.91
C ILE A 30 10.17 -1.91 -13.68
N LEU A 31 9.79 -2.70 -12.68
CA LEU A 31 10.40 -4.01 -12.42
C LEU A 31 10.25 -4.96 -13.61
N LEU A 32 9.08 -4.98 -14.26
CA LEU A 32 8.87 -5.79 -15.46
C LEU A 32 9.70 -5.30 -16.66
N VAL A 33 9.86 -3.98 -16.83
CA VAL A 33 10.72 -3.41 -17.88
C VAL A 33 12.16 -3.82 -17.65
N VAL A 34 12.70 -3.59 -16.45
CA VAL A 34 14.07 -3.98 -16.08
C VAL A 34 14.28 -5.48 -16.28
N ALA A 35 13.34 -6.32 -15.84
CA ALA A 35 13.44 -7.77 -16.02
C ALA A 35 13.34 -8.18 -17.50
N SER A 36 12.48 -7.55 -18.30
CA SER A 36 12.36 -7.85 -19.73
C SER A 36 13.58 -7.44 -20.57
N LEU A 37 14.30 -6.40 -20.12
CA LEU A 37 15.57 -5.95 -20.70
C LEU A 37 16.75 -6.81 -20.24
N SER A 38 16.64 -7.44 -19.07
CA SER A 38 17.63 -8.41 -18.58
C SER A 38 17.58 -9.68 -19.42
N GLY A 39 18.71 -10.03 -20.04
CA GLY A 39 18.84 -11.27 -20.85
C GLY A 39 18.46 -12.54 -20.08
N ARG A 40 18.55 -12.52 -18.74
CA ARG A 40 18.22 -13.65 -17.87
C ARG A 40 16.72 -13.95 -17.77
N PHE A 41 15.86 -12.94 -17.90
CA PHE A 41 14.41 -13.09 -17.71
C PHE A 41 13.59 -12.87 -18.98
N ARG A 42 14.23 -12.48 -20.09
CA ARG A 42 13.57 -12.17 -21.38
C ARG A 42 12.67 -13.29 -21.91
N ALA A 43 13.02 -14.55 -21.67
CA ALA A 43 12.21 -15.71 -22.08
C ALA A 43 10.91 -15.87 -21.27
N VAL A 44 10.91 -15.43 -20.00
CA VAL A 44 9.77 -15.55 -19.09
C VAL A 44 8.89 -14.29 -19.13
N ILE A 45 9.52 -13.12 -19.28
CA ILE A 45 8.87 -11.80 -19.27
C ILE A 45 9.04 -11.15 -20.65
N PRO A 46 8.14 -11.46 -21.61
CA PRO A 46 8.24 -10.91 -22.95
C PRO A 46 7.89 -9.41 -22.97
N PHE A 47 8.75 -8.60 -23.60
CA PHE A 47 8.63 -7.15 -23.69
C PHE A 47 7.26 -6.66 -24.18
N LYS A 48 6.64 -7.37 -25.13
CA LYS A 48 5.29 -7.03 -25.63
C LYS A 48 4.22 -7.08 -24.53
N LYS A 49 4.29 -8.04 -23.60
CA LYS A 49 3.36 -8.12 -22.46
C LYS A 49 3.68 -7.04 -21.43
N THR A 50 4.96 -6.73 -21.21
CA THR A 50 5.37 -5.60 -20.36
C THR A 50 4.81 -4.29 -20.88
N LEU A 51 4.85 -4.05 -22.19
CA LEU A 51 4.26 -2.86 -22.82
C LEU A 51 2.76 -2.79 -22.61
N LEU A 52 2.04 -3.91 -22.67
CA LEU A 52 0.61 -3.97 -22.38
C LEU A 52 0.32 -3.57 -20.92
N VAL A 53 1.11 -4.06 -19.97
CA VAL A 53 0.99 -3.66 -18.55
C VAL A 53 1.29 -2.18 -18.37
N GLY A 54 2.33 -1.66 -19.03
CA GLY A 54 2.65 -0.23 -19.00
C GLY A 54 1.55 0.64 -19.60
N ALA A 55 0.96 0.22 -20.72
CA ALA A 55 -0.18 0.89 -21.32
C ALA A 55 -1.40 0.89 -20.40
N LEU A 56 -1.69 -0.25 -19.74
CA LEU A 56 -2.77 -0.35 -18.77
C LEU A 56 -2.55 0.58 -17.56
N THR A 57 -1.31 0.64 -17.05
CA THR A 57 -0.92 1.58 -15.99
C THR A 57 -1.17 3.03 -16.43
N LEU A 58 -0.70 3.42 -17.63
CA LEU A 58 -0.91 4.76 -18.16
C LEU A 58 -2.40 5.10 -18.31
N VAL A 59 -3.20 4.18 -18.85
CA VAL A 59 -4.65 4.34 -18.97
C VAL A 59 -5.29 4.51 -17.58
N GLY A 60 -4.84 3.78 -16.56
CA GLY A 60 -5.29 3.97 -15.18
C GLY A 60 -5.03 5.39 -14.66
N TRP A 61 -3.82 5.91 -14.85
CA TRP A 61 -3.47 7.29 -14.46
C TRP A 61 -4.34 8.31 -15.19
N LEU A 62 -4.43 8.22 -16.51
CA LEU A 62 -5.25 9.12 -17.33
C LEU A 62 -6.73 9.05 -16.95
N SER A 63 -7.23 7.87 -16.60
CA SER A 63 -8.64 7.68 -16.20
C SER A 63 -8.96 8.47 -14.94
N VAL A 64 -8.14 8.36 -13.89
CA VAL A 64 -8.37 9.11 -12.63
C VAL A 64 -8.28 10.62 -12.86
N MET A 65 -7.29 11.08 -13.62
CA MET A 65 -7.16 12.52 -13.92
C MET A 65 -8.32 13.04 -14.78
N SER A 66 -8.81 12.22 -15.72
CA SER A 66 -9.97 12.56 -16.56
C SER A 66 -11.26 12.60 -15.75
N ILE A 67 -11.44 11.68 -14.79
CA ILE A 67 -12.58 11.69 -13.86
C ILE A 67 -12.58 13.00 -13.07
N HIS A 68 -11.44 13.45 -12.54
CA HIS A 68 -11.37 14.75 -11.86
C HIS A 68 -11.82 15.91 -12.75
N VAL A 69 -11.34 15.97 -13.99
CA VAL A 69 -11.78 17.02 -14.93
C VAL A 69 -13.27 16.94 -15.22
N ALA A 70 -13.83 15.73 -15.37
CA ALA A 70 -15.26 15.53 -15.56
C ALA A 70 -16.10 16.06 -14.37
N PHE A 71 -15.54 16.02 -13.15
CA PHE A 71 -16.11 16.61 -11.95
C PHE A 71 -15.65 18.05 -11.67
N LYS A 72 -15.18 18.78 -12.69
CA LYS A 72 -14.74 20.19 -12.63
C LYS A 72 -13.55 20.44 -11.68
N ALA A 73 -12.76 19.42 -11.40
CA ALA A 73 -11.53 19.53 -10.64
C ALA A 73 -10.30 19.57 -11.59
N PRO A 74 -9.19 20.22 -11.20
CA PRO A 74 -7.92 20.18 -11.93
C PRO A 74 -7.47 18.78 -12.37
N PHE A 75 -6.83 18.70 -13.54
CA PHE A 75 -6.22 17.48 -14.07
C PHE A 75 -5.03 17.03 -13.19
N ALA A 76 -5.33 16.22 -12.19
CA ALA A 76 -4.38 15.72 -11.20
C ALA A 76 -4.83 14.35 -10.70
N VAL A 77 -3.92 13.50 -10.21
CA VAL A 77 -4.33 12.22 -9.60
C VAL A 77 -4.88 12.39 -8.20
N GLN A 78 -4.30 13.28 -7.40
CA GLN A 78 -4.78 13.59 -6.06
C GLN A 78 -4.38 15.02 -5.72
N GLN A 79 -5.36 15.89 -5.42
CA GLN A 79 -5.06 17.29 -5.14
C GLN A 79 -4.28 17.49 -3.84
N ALA A 80 -4.67 16.74 -2.80
CA ALA A 80 -4.02 16.76 -1.49
C ALA A 80 -2.69 15.98 -1.44
N GLY A 81 -2.25 15.33 -2.55
CA GLY A 81 -1.07 14.46 -2.56
C GLY A 81 0.19 15.08 -1.94
N PRO A 82 0.55 16.34 -2.28
CA PRO A 82 1.69 17.02 -1.66
C PRO A 82 1.57 17.20 -0.15
N ALA A 83 0.39 17.49 0.40
CA ALA A 83 0.22 17.60 1.85
C ALA A 83 0.47 16.26 2.55
N PHE A 84 -0.02 15.15 1.97
CA PHE A 84 0.22 13.80 2.51
C PHE A 84 1.69 13.44 2.49
N PHE A 85 2.38 13.73 1.39
CA PHE A 85 3.79 13.41 1.28
C PHE A 85 4.65 14.31 2.17
N LEU A 86 4.28 15.59 2.33
CA LEU A 86 4.91 16.48 3.30
C LEU A 86 4.74 15.97 4.73
N GLY A 87 3.54 15.49 5.08
CA GLY A 87 3.28 14.84 6.36
C GLY A 87 4.18 13.62 6.58
N ARG A 88 4.42 12.81 5.53
CA ARG A 88 5.39 11.72 5.61
C ARG A 88 6.82 12.24 5.84
N LEU A 89 7.25 13.29 5.14
CA LEU A 89 8.56 13.90 5.36
C LEU A 89 8.72 14.47 6.78
N ASN A 90 7.63 14.93 7.39
CA ASN A 90 7.59 15.32 8.79
C ASN A 90 7.79 14.12 9.73
N GLU A 91 7.02 13.04 9.51
CA GLU A 91 7.07 11.82 10.33
C GLU A 91 8.48 11.20 10.36
N ILE A 92 9.20 11.24 9.24
CA ILE A 92 10.58 10.72 9.16
C ILE A 92 11.66 11.76 9.53
N GLY A 93 11.25 12.95 10.00
CA GLY A 93 12.17 13.97 10.51
C GLY A 93 12.98 14.73 9.45
N LEU A 94 12.58 14.70 8.17
CA LEU A 94 13.25 15.45 7.10
C LEU A 94 12.68 16.85 6.89
N LEU A 95 11.43 17.09 7.28
CA LEU A 95 10.78 18.39 7.05
C LEU A 95 11.38 19.51 7.91
N LYS A 96 11.50 19.29 9.23
CA LYS A 96 11.89 20.34 10.17
C LYS A 96 13.29 20.91 9.89
N PRO A 97 14.36 20.10 9.71
CA PRO A 97 15.68 20.64 9.38
C PRO A 97 15.70 21.41 8.04
N HIS A 98 14.89 20.97 7.08
CA HIS A 98 14.75 21.67 5.81
C HIS A 98 14.11 23.04 5.98
N LEU A 99 13.02 23.14 6.76
CA LEU A 99 12.35 24.41 7.04
C LEU A 99 13.22 25.36 7.85
N GLU A 100 13.96 24.86 8.85
CA GLU A 100 14.89 25.69 9.63
C GLU A 100 15.90 26.40 8.73
N LYS A 101 16.50 25.66 7.77
CA LYS A 101 17.41 26.23 6.79
C LYS A 101 16.70 27.15 5.80
N ALA A 102 15.64 26.68 5.15
CA ALA A 102 14.96 27.43 4.09
C ALA A 102 14.36 28.75 4.58
N CYS A 103 13.73 28.75 5.77
CA CYS A 103 13.17 29.95 6.35
C CYS A 103 14.27 30.92 6.83
N ALA A 104 15.41 30.42 7.32
CA ALA A 104 16.56 31.26 7.67
C ALA A 104 17.24 31.89 6.44
N ASP A 105 17.29 31.15 5.32
CA ASP A 105 17.79 31.63 4.02
C ASP A 105 16.85 32.64 3.33
N GLY A 106 15.75 33.04 3.99
CA GLY A 106 14.82 34.06 3.51
C GLY A 106 13.73 33.54 2.57
N LYS A 107 13.55 32.22 2.42
CA LYS A 107 12.39 31.69 1.68
C LYS A 107 11.10 32.00 2.45
N ASN A 108 10.19 32.71 1.81
CA ASN A 108 8.98 33.21 2.44
C ASN A 108 7.81 32.22 2.29
N TYR A 109 8.00 30.99 2.75
CA TYR A 109 6.96 29.97 2.72
C TYR A 109 5.89 30.26 3.80
N PRO A 110 4.58 30.23 3.46
CA PRO A 110 3.50 30.33 4.45
C PRO A 110 3.68 29.42 5.67
N ILE A 111 4.17 28.18 5.49
CA ILE A 111 4.41 27.25 6.60
C ILE A 111 5.51 27.70 7.58
N CYS A 112 6.41 28.62 7.18
CA CYS A 112 7.44 29.16 8.07
C CYS A 112 6.86 29.82 9.32
N LYS A 113 5.64 30.38 9.24
CA LYS A 113 4.90 30.96 10.38
C LYS A 113 4.63 29.95 11.49
N TYR A 114 4.56 28.68 11.13
CA TYR A 114 4.20 27.58 12.03
C TYR A 114 5.35 26.60 12.26
N LYS A 115 6.58 26.90 11.82
CA LYS A 115 7.71 25.94 11.81
C LYS A 115 7.99 25.28 13.16
N ASP A 116 7.81 26.02 14.26
CA ASP A 116 8.06 25.56 15.62
C ASP A 116 6.83 24.91 16.28
N GLN A 117 5.68 24.91 15.60
CA GLN A 117 4.38 24.39 16.06
C GLN A 117 3.87 23.24 15.18
N ILE A 118 4.72 22.67 14.32
CA ILE A 118 4.34 21.54 13.48
C ILE A 118 4.23 20.29 14.37
N PRO A 119 3.02 19.71 14.55
CA PRO A 119 2.87 18.48 15.31
C PRO A 119 3.44 17.29 14.52
N ASP A 120 3.81 16.21 15.21
CA ASP A 120 4.23 14.96 14.56
C ASP A 120 3.16 14.46 13.57
N ASP A 121 1.90 14.50 14.02
CA ASP A 121 0.73 14.25 13.17
C ASP A 121 0.34 15.48 12.36
N PHE A 122 1.16 15.78 11.36
CA PHE A 122 0.95 16.93 10.46
C PHE A 122 -0.41 16.91 9.76
N LEU A 123 -0.98 15.75 9.44
CA LEU A 123 -2.23 15.70 8.66
C LEU A 123 -3.47 15.80 9.53
N TRP A 124 -3.44 15.17 10.70
CA TRP A 124 -4.63 14.97 11.53
C TRP A 124 -4.59 15.73 12.85
N GLY A 125 -3.46 16.30 13.25
CA GLY A 125 -3.36 17.15 14.43
C GLY A 125 -4.32 18.34 14.39
N GLN A 126 -5.00 18.61 15.50
CA GLN A 126 -5.93 19.75 15.63
C GLN A 126 -5.21 21.08 15.41
N ASP A 127 -3.96 21.17 15.88
CA ASP A 127 -3.10 22.35 15.75
C ASP A 127 -2.29 22.40 14.46
N SER A 128 -2.49 21.44 13.55
CA SER A 128 -1.74 21.38 12.30
C SER A 128 -1.92 22.66 11.46
N PRO A 129 -0.84 23.15 10.82
CA PRO A 129 -0.92 24.23 9.83
C PRO A 129 -1.97 23.94 8.74
N SER A 130 -2.13 22.67 8.37
CA SER A 130 -3.10 22.27 7.35
C SER A 130 -4.56 22.56 7.74
N ARG A 131 -4.91 22.57 9.03
CA ARG A 131 -6.26 22.97 9.48
C ARG A 131 -6.40 24.47 9.67
N LYS A 132 -5.30 25.15 10.00
CA LYS A 132 -5.27 26.60 10.29
C LYS A 132 -5.24 27.45 9.02
N ASP A 133 -4.71 26.92 7.92
CA ASP A 133 -4.35 27.71 6.73
C ASP A 133 -4.82 27.05 5.43
N GLY A 134 -6.13 26.92 5.26
CA GLY A 134 -6.74 26.58 3.95
C GLY A 134 -6.77 25.10 3.56
N GLY A 135 -6.51 24.16 4.49
CA GLY A 135 -6.65 22.73 4.23
C GLY A 135 -5.44 22.11 3.53
N TRP A 136 -5.62 20.91 2.99
CA TRP A 136 -4.56 20.16 2.30
C TRP A 136 -4.26 20.64 0.87
N VAL A 137 -5.03 21.59 0.34
CA VAL A 137 -4.96 21.99 -1.08
C VAL A 137 -4.48 23.42 -1.27
N ALA A 138 -4.74 24.34 -0.32
CA ALA A 138 -4.43 25.76 -0.47
C ALA A 138 -2.94 26.02 -0.78
N HIS A 139 -2.04 25.31 -0.11
CA HIS A 139 -0.59 25.50 -0.21
C HIS A 139 0.11 24.44 -1.06
N LYS A 140 -0.61 23.87 -2.04
CA LYS A 140 -0.11 22.75 -2.85
C LYS A 140 1.22 23.06 -3.54
N SER A 141 1.36 24.24 -4.16
CA SER A 141 2.58 24.63 -4.90
C SER A 141 3.78 24.80 -3.99
N GLU A 142 3.58 25.40 -2.80
CA GLU A 142 4.59 25.51 -1.76
C GLU A 142 5.07 24.12 -1.31
N TYR A 143 4.14 23.22 -1.02
CA TYR A 143 4.49 21.86 -0.58
C TYR A 143 5.26 21.12 -1.66
N GLN A 144 4.89 21.29 -2.93
CA GLN A 144 5.63 20.69 -4.05
C GLN A 144 7.06 21.22 -4.14
N ASP A 145 7.28 22.52 -3.97
CA ASP A 145 8.62 23.11 -3.97
C ASP A 145 9.46 22.59 -2.79
N ILE A 146 8.89 22.54 -1.58
CA ILE A 146 9.59 21.98 -0.40
C ILE A 146 9.97 20.52 -0.64
N ILE A 147 9.03 19.68 -1.09
CA ILE A 147 9.25 18.27 -1.42
C ILE A 147 10.36 18.14 -2.46
N TRP A 148 10.31 18.95 -3.52
CA TRP A 148 11.32 18.92 -4.58
C TRP A 148 12.71 19.27 -4.05
N ASN A 149 12.83 20.30 -3.21
CA ASN A 149 14.10 20.69 -2.62
C ASN A 149 14.67 19.62 -1.68
N ILE A 150 13.82 18.95 -0.89
CA ILE A 150 14.23 17.81 -0.04
C ILE A 150 14.73 16.64 -0.92
N LEU A 151 14.00 16.28 -1.98
CA LEU A 151 14.34 15.15 -2.83
C LEU A 151 15.51 15.41 -3.80
N THR A 152 15.89 16.67 -4.02
CA THR A 152 17.04 17.05 -4.85
C THR A 152 18.29 17.37 -4.04
N THR A 153 18.16 17.55 -2.72
CA THR A 153 19.31 17.75 -1.82
C THR A 153 19.98 16.40 -1.54
N PRO A 154 21.27 16.18 -1.89
CA PRO A 154 21.89 14.85 -1.80
C PRO A 154 21.86 14.20 -0.41
N ARG A 155 22.05 15.00 0.65
CA ARG A 155 21.99 14.54 2.04
C ARG A 155 20.59 14.03 2.40
N ASP A 156 19.57 14.82 2.08
CA ASP A 156 18.18 14.51 2.43
C ASP A 156 17.62 13.38 1.57
N LEU A 157 17.98 13.32 0.29
CA LEU A 157 17.67 12.21 -0.61
C LEU A 157 18.26 10.89 -0.11
N LYS A 158 19.51 10.90 0.37
CA LYS A 158 20.14 9.71 0.98
C LYS A 158 19.37 9.26 2.21
N ASN A 159 19.02 10.19 3.10
CA ASN A 159 18.24 9.87 4.30
C ASN A 159 16.86 9.34 3.94
N PHE A 160 16.18 9.96 2.97
CA PHE A 160 14.90 9.51 2.45
C PHE A 160 14.96 8.08 1.91
N ALA A 161 16.01 7.73 1.16
CA ALA A 161 16.21 6.37 0.67
C ALA A 161 16.40 5.36 1.81
N ILE A 162 17.15 5.71 2.86
CA ILE A 162 17.32 4.87 4.05
C ILE A 162 15.97 4.67 4.76
N PHE A 163 15.20 5.74 4.94
CA PHE A 163 13.86 5.66 5.54
C PHE A 163 12.88 4.85 4.70
N ALA A 164 12.96 4.93 3.37
CA ALA A 164 12.15 4.11 2.47
C ALA A 164 12.46 2.62 2.66
N VAL A 165 13.75 2.25 2.76
CA VAL A 165 14.15 0.84 3.00
C VAL A 165 13.69 0.38 4.38
N ASN A 166 13.99 1.14 5.44
CA ASN A 166 13.61 0.78 6.81
C ASN A 166 12.08 0.70 6.96
N GLY A 167 11.36 1.69 6.41
CA GLY A 167 9.90 1.71 6.38
C GLY A 167 9.31 0.53 5.64
N THR A 168 9.94 0.10 4.53
CA THR A 168 9.51 -1.10 3.78
C THR A 168 9.64 -2.35 4.65
N LEU A 169 10.78 -2.54 5.32
CA LEU A 169 11.02 -3.69 6.19
C LEU A 169 10.07 -3.71 7.39
N MET A 170 9.87 -2.55 8.03
CA MET A 170 8.90 -2.40 9.13
C MET A 170 7.48 -2.72 8.66
N GLN A 171 7.05 -2.13 7.54
CA GLN A 171 5.71 -2.31 7.02
C GLN A 171 5.44 -3.76 6.60
N LEU A 172 6.43 -4.49 6.06
CA LEU A 172 6.30 -5.93 5.75
C LEU A 172 5.96 -6.78 6.97
N ALA A 173 6.55 -6.47 8.13
CA ALA A 173 6.27 -7.17 9.38
C ALA A 173 5.09 -6.57 10.16
N TYR A 174 4.64 -5.38 9.80
CA TYR A 174 3.58 -4.65 10.50
C TYR A 174 2.23 -4.78 9.79
N PHE A 175 1.49 -5.81 10.16
CA PHE A 175 0.13 -6.08 9.71
C PHE A 175 -0.72 -6.60 10.86
N ARG A 176 -1.82 -5.91 11.15
CA ARG A 176 -2.77 -6.27 12.21
C ARG A 176 -4.15 -5.77 11.80
N ILE A 177 -5.17 -6.47 12.28
CA ILE A 177 -6.52 -5.93 12.41
C ILE A 177 -6.47 -5.00 13.62
N GLU A 178 -6.77 -3.73 13.40
CA GLU A 178 -6.76 -2.70 14.45
C GLU A 178 -7.93 -2.92 15.40
N ASP A 179 -7.64 -2.90 16.69
CA ASP A 179 -8.68 -2.98 17.70
C ASP A 179 -9.56 -1.75 17.57
N THR A 180 -10.84 -2.00 17.31
CA THR A 180 -11.79 -0.94 17.03
C THR A 180 -12.49 -0.56 18.32
N GLY A 181 -12.22 0.65 18.79
CA GLY A 181 -12.92 1.22 19.95
C GLY A 181 -14.40 1.46 19.67
N PRO A 182 -15.19 1.76 20.70
CA PRO A 182 -16.61 2.05 20.53
C PRO A 182 -16.81 3.29 19.65
N MET A 183 -17.56 3.14 18.55
CA MET A 183 -17.79 4.19 17.55
C MET A 183 -18.97 5.10 17.95
N ARG A 184 -18.80 5.81 19.08
CA ARG A 184 -19.83 6.60 19.76
C ARG A 184 -20.03 8.00 19.16
N GLU A 185 -20.90 8.77 19.80
CA GLU A 185 -21.00 10.22 19.65
C GLU A 185 -19.61 10.87 19.59
N GLU A 186 -19.47 11.88 18.73
CA GLU A 186 -18.20 12.59 18.45
C GLU A 186 -17.14 11.79 17.67
N THR A 187 -17.38 10.50 17.37
CA THR A 187 -16.52 9.78 16.43
C THR A 187 -16.87 10.14 14.97
N PRO A 188 -15.90 10.18 14.04
CA PRO A 188 -16.18 10.51 12.65
C PRO A 188 -17.27 9.63 11.99
N PRO A 189 -17.34 8.30 12.23
CA PRO A 189 -18.40 7.47 11.67
C PRO A 189 -19.79 7.82 12.19
N TYR A 190 -19.92 8.11 13.50
CA TYR A 190 -21.20 8.50 14.08
C TYR A 190 -21.69 9.82 13.48
N GLU A 191 -20.83 10.83 13.42
CA GLU A 191 -21.20 12.14 12.86
C GLU A 191 -21.56 12.05 11.37
N ALA A 192 -20.89 11.17 10.61
CA ALA A 192 -21.23 10.91 9.22
C ALA A 192 -22.62 10.25 9.08
N VAL A 193 -22.91 9.22 9.87
CA VAL A 193 -24.23 8.53 9.84
C VAL A 193 -25.34 9.48 10.30
N LYS A 194 -25.14 10.21 11.39
CA LYS A 194 -26.09 11.21 11.88
C LYS A 194 -26.40 12.27 10.84
N LYS A 195 -25.40 12.75 10.10
CA LYS A 195 -25.54 13.80 9.09
C LYS A 195 -26.21 13.31 7.80
N TYR A 196 -25.78 12.17 7.25
CA TYR A 196 -26.19 11.73 5.92
C TYR A 196 -27.26 10.63 5.92
N PHE A 197 -27.38 9.87 7.01
CA PHE A 197 -28.29 8.74 7.15
C PHE A 197 -29.07 8.79 8.48
N PRO A 198 -29.78 9.89 8.79
CA PRO A 198 -30.42 10.08 10.09
C PRO A 198 -31.45 9.00 10.45
N ARG A 199 -32.10 8.40 9.44
CA ARG A 199 -33.05 7.29 9.63
C ARG A 199 -32.36 6.00 10.10
N GLU A 200 -31.09 5.80 9.74
CA GLU A 200 -30.30 4.64 10.14
C GLU A 200 -29.58 4.86 11.48
N LEU A 201 -29.68 6.05 12.07
CA LEU A 201 -28.96 6.37 13.30
C LEU A 201 -29.39 5.46 14.46
N VAL A 202 -30.67 5.06 14.51
CA VAL A 202 -31.16 4.10 15.51
C VAL A 202 -30.50 2.73 15.31
N SER A 203 -30.50 2.22 14.08
CA SER A 203 -29.83 0.96 13.70
C SER A 203 -28.33 1.00 14.02
N TYR A 204 -27.67 2.13 13.73
CA TYR A 204 -26.27 2.37 14.04
C TYR A 204 -26.02 2.33 15.54
N LYS A 205 -26.86 3.03 16.34
CA LYS A 205 -26.73 3.03 17.79
C LYS A 205 -26.84 1.61 18.34
N LEU A 206 -27.75 0.81 17.81
CA LEU A 206 -27.95 -0.60 18.18
C LEU A 206 -26.82 -1.56 17.76
N ALA A 207 -25.90 -1.14 16.87
CA ALA A 207 -24.81 -1.97 16.41
C ALA A 207 -23.81 -2.29 17.54
N HIS A 208 -23.18 -3.46 17.46
CA HIS A 208 -22.20 -3.92 18.43
C HIS A 208 -21.01 -2.95 18.56
N GLN A 209 -20.62 -2.34 17.44
CA GLN A 209 -19.54 -1.35 17.35
C GLN A 209 -19.85 -0.06 18.10
N HIS A 210 -21.12 0.29 18.35
CA HIS A 210 -21.52 1.49 19.08
C HIS A 210 -21.70 1.21 20.58
N HIS A 211 -22.37 0.11 20.94
CA HIS A 211 -22.77 -0.14 22.33
C HIS A 211 -21.74 -0.80 23.24
N ARG A 212 -20.79 -1.60 22.72
CA ARG A 212 -19.84 -2.28 23.62
C ARG A 212 -18.92 -1.26 24.32
N ASN A 213 -18.70 -1.43 25.62
CA ASN A 213 -17.71 -0.66 26.40
C ASN A 213 -16.27 -1.15 26.17
N HIS A 214 -16.11 -2.31 25.56
CA HIS A 214 -14.82 -2.92 25.30
C HIS A 214 -14.46 -2.81 23.81
N PHE A 215 -13.17 -2.64 23.55
CA PHE A 215 -12.62 -2.74 22.20
C PHE A 215 -12.95 -4.12 21.61
N LEU A 216 -13.21 -4.16 20.30
CA LEU A 216 -13.20 -5.43 19.58
C LEU A 216 -11.76 -5.94 19.56
N ASP A 217 -11.48 -6.95 20.38
CA ASP A 217 -10.17 -7.56 20.50
C ASP A 217 -9.93 -8.55 19.35
N PHE A 218 -8.91 -8.26 18.53
CA PHE A 218 -8.47 -9.12 17.44
C PHE A 218 -7.12 -9.80 17.71
N SER A 219 -6.61 -9.75 18.94
CA SER A 219 -5.31 -10.32 19.33
C SER A 219 -5.13 -11.76 18.84
N GLY A 220 -6.08 -12.66 19.13
CA GLY A 220 -6.00 -14.06 18.70
C GLY A 220 -6.02 -14.24 17.18
N LEU A 221 -6.76 -13.40 16.45
CA LEU A 221 -6.75 -13.42 14.97
C LEU A 221 -5.42 -12.89 14.42
N ASN A 222 -4.89 -11.82 15.01
CA ASN A 222 -3.60 -11.24 14.66
C ASN A 222 -2.46 -12.24 14.86
N THR A 223 -2.44 -12.96 15.99
CA THR A 223 -1.44 -14.01 16.25
C THR A 223 -1.50 -15.13 15.21
N ARG A 224 -2.70 -15.63 14.86
CA ARG A 224 -2.85 -16.66 13.81
C ARG A 224 -2.38 -16.16 12.45
N GLN A 225 -2.77 -14.94 12.10
CA GLN A 225 -2.37 -14.30 10.84
C GLN A 225 -0.84 -14.15 10.75
N GLN A 226 -0.17 -13.84 11.86
CA GLN A 226 1.28 -13.76 11.92
C GLN A 226 1.95 -15.12 11.69
N TYR A 227 1.43 -16.22 12.27
CA TYR A 227 1.95 -17.56 12.01
C TYR A 227 1.77 -18.00 10.56
N LEU A 228 0.59 -17.74 9.97
CA LEU A 228 0.35 -18.02 8.55
C LEU A 228 1.32 -17.23 7.67
N PHE A 229 1.55 -15.95 7.97
CA PHE A 229 2.54 -15.18 7.22
C PHE A 229 3.95 -15.78 7.30
N PHE A 230 4.39 -16.26 8.46
CA PHE A 230 5.67 -16.98 8.56
C PHE A 230 5.67 -18.27 7.72
N GLY A 231 4.57 -19.02 7.71
CA GLY A 231 4.38 -20.17 6.83
C GLY A 231 4.52 -19.82 5.35
N PHE A 232 3.89 -18.72 4.91
CA PHE A 232 4.05 -18.18 3.56
C PHE A 232 5.51 -17.83 3.22
N ILE A 233 6.25 -17.19 4.13
CA ILE A 233 7.67 -16.87 3.92
C ILE A 233 8.52 -18.14 3.78
N LEU A 234 8.25 -19.17 4.59
CA LEU A 234 8.94 -20.46 4.47
C LEU A 234 8.63 -21.16 3.15
N LEU A 235 7.37 -21.15 2.71
CA LEU A 235 6.96 -21.69 1.41
C LEU A 235 7.61 -20.92 0.25
N LEU A 236 7.69 -19.60 0.35
CA LEU A 236 8.36 -18.76 -0.62
C LEU A 236 9.85 -19.11 -0.71
N ALA A 237 10.56 -19.22 0.41
CA ALA A 237 11.96 -19.69 0.44
C ALA A 237 12.10 -21.11 -0.13
N GLY A 238 11.10 -21.96 0.12
CA GLY A 238 11.00 -23.32 -0.39
C GLY A 238 10.93 -23.45 -1.92
N VAL A 239 10.56 -22.38 -2.63
CA VAL A 239 10.52 -22.35 -4.10
C VAL A 239 11.87 -22.67 -4.73
N TRP A 240 12.97 -22.30 -4.06
CA TRP A 240 14.35 -22.56 -4.49
C TRP A 240 14.91 -23.89 -3.95
N HIS A 241 14.19 -24.59 -3.08
CA HIS A 241 14.64 -25.86 -2.52
C HIS A 241 14.25 -27.03 -3.46
N PRO A 242 15.20 -27.82 -4.01
CA PRO A 242 14.92 -28.81 -5.05
C PRO A 242 13.87 -29.86 -4.65
N ARG A 243 13.92 -30.34 -3.40
CA ARG A 243 12.97 -31.35 -2.91
C ARG A 243 11.56 -30.83 -2.75
N LEU A 244 11.39 -29.55 -2.45
CA LEU A 244 10.06 -28.97 -2.31
C LEU A 244 9.53 -28.57 -3.69
N ARG A 245 10.40 -28.02 -4.54
CA ARG A 245 10.09 -27.61 -5.90
C ARG A 245 9.55 -28.73 -6.78
N ARG A 246 10.03 -29.97 -6.63
CA ARG A 246 9.52 -31.14 -7.38
C ARG A 246 8.04 -31.46 -7.10
N HIS A 247 7.53 -31.08 -5.93
CA HIS A 247 6.13 -31.31 -5.56
C HIS A 247 5.22 -30.12 -5.88
N MET A 248 5.77 -29.01 -6.37
CA MET A 248 5.02 -27.82 -6.74
C MET A 248 4.63 -27.88 -8.22
N ALA A 249 3.33 -27.71 -8.51
CA ALA A 249 2.88 -27.58 -9.88
C ALA A 249 3.47 -26.29 -10.49
N ARG A 250 3.71 -26.29 -11.80
CA ARG A 250 4.33 -25.15 -12.50
C ARG A 250 3.76 -23.76 -12.16
N PRO A 251 2.44 -23.54 -12.03
CA PRO A 251 1.92 -22.20 -11.71
C PRO A 251 2.17 -21.76 -10.26
N LEU A 252 2.27 -22.68 -9.30
CA LEU A 252 2.30 -22.36 -7.88
C LEU A 252 3.51 -21.49 -7.47
N PRO A 253 4.75 -21.78 -7.90
CA PRO A 253 5.89 -20.91 -7.62
C PRO A 253 5.75 -19.50 -8.18
N HIS A 254 5.13 -19.36 -9.35
CA HIS A 254 4.89 -18.05 -9.96
C HIS A 254 3.88 -17.24 -9.13
N MET A 255 2.84 -17.89 -8.59
CA MET A 255 1.88 -17.26 -7.69
C MET A 255 2.54 -16.84 -6.37
N LEU A 256 3.35 -17.71 -5.75
CA LEU A 256 4.09 -17.39 -4.53
C LEU A 256 5.01 -16.18 -4.73
N ILE A 257 5.83 -16.20 -5.80
CA ILE A 257 6.73 -15.10 -6.13
C ILE A 257 5.95 -13.82 -6.43
N PHE A 258 4.86 -13.90 -7.20
CA PHE A 258 4.02 -12.75 -7.51
C PHE A 258 3.41 -12.12 -6.24
N CYS A 259 2.86 -12.94 -5.34
CA CYS A 259 2.34 -12.46 -4.05
C CYS A 259 3.45 -11.84 -3.18
N GLY A 260 4.63 -12.45 -3.13
CA GLY A 260 5.78 -11.88 -2.42
C GLY A 260 6.21 -10.52 -2.97
N ILE A 261 6.29 -10.38 -4.29
CA ILE A 261 6.58 -9.10 -4.96
C ILE A 261 5.45 -8.08 -4.69
N ALA A 262 4.19 -8.48 -4.74
CA ALA A 262 3.05 -7.60 -4.48
C ALA A 262 3.08 -7.06 -3.03
N LEU A 263 3.38 -7.91 -2.04
CA LEU A 263 3.54 -7.49 -0.64
C LEU A 263 4.72 -6.54 -0.46
N LEU A 264 5.85 -6.80 -1.12
CA LEU A 264 7.04 -5.94 -1.09
C LEU A 264 6.76 -4.57 -1.72
N ILE A 265 6.13 -4.52 -2.90
CA ILE A 265 5.77 -3.26 -3.56
C ILE A 265 4.76 -2.49 -2.70
N ASN A 266 3.76 -3.15 -2.14
CA ASN A 266 2.79 -2.50 -1.26
C ASN A 266 3.45 -1.94 0.01
N ALA A 267 4.40 -2.66 0.60
CA ALA A 267 5.18 -2.18 1.74
C ALA A 267 5.95 -0.91 1.37
N PHE A 268 6.67 -0.97 0.25
CA PHE A 268 7.47 0.14 -0.24
C PHE A 268 6.61 1.37 -0.54
N VAL A 269 5.56 1.22 -1.34
CA VAL A 269 4.70 2.36 -1.73
C VAL A 269 4.03 2.98 -0.51
N CYS A 270 3.47 2.17 0.39
CA CYS A 270 2.74 2.70 1.54
C CYS A 270 3.66 3.35 2.56
N SER A 271 4.79 2.72 2.90
CA SER A 271 5.74 3.25 3.88
C SER A 271 6.56 4.43 3.36
N THR A 272 6.84 4.50 2.05
CA THR A 272 7.62 5.60 1.47
C THR A 272 6.78 6.86 1.28
N PHE A 273 5.53 6.71 0.81
CA PHE A 273 4.70 7.87 0.41
C PHE A 273 3.58 8.23 1.37
N SER A 274 3.29 7.38 2.37
CA SER A 274 2.22 7.63 3.34
C SER A 274 2.71 7.49 4.78
N THR A 275 2.67 6.29 5.35
CA THR A 275 3.04 6.03 6.75
C THR A 275 3.15 4.52 6.97
N VAL A 276 3.68 4.10 8.11
CA VAL A 276 3.71 2.69 8.52
C VAL A 276 2.50 2.41 9.40
N VAL A 277 1.51 1.71 8.85
CA VAL A 277 0.27 1.38 9.57
C VAL A 277 -0.21 -0.02 9.26
N SER A 278 -0.83 -0.65 10.24
CA SER A 278 -1.14 -2.09 10.23
C SER A 278 -2.11 -2.50 9.13
N ARG A 279 -3.08 -1.63 8.81
CA ARG A 279 -4.09 -1.85 7.76
C ARG A 279 -3.52 -1.95 6.34
N TYR A 280 -2.36 -1.33 6.04
CA TYR A 280 -1.84 -1.25 4.68
C TYR A 280 -1.36 -2.61 4.14
N GLN A 281 -0.75 -3.44 4.96
CA GLN A 281 -0.45 -4.82 4.58
C GLN A 281 -1.63 -5.77 4.83
N GLY A 282 -2.45 -5.52 5.86
CA GLY A 282 -3.62 -6.34 6.16
C GLY A 282 -4.55 -6.55 4.95
N ARG A 283 -4.72 -5.52 4.10
CA ARG A 283 -5.55 -5.60 2.88
C ARG A 283 -5.01 -6.51 1.76
N LEU A 284 -3.73 -6.87 1.76
CA LEU A 284 -3.12 -7.78 0.77
C LEU A 284 -2.81 -9.17 1.34
N LEU A 285 -2.61 -9.26 2.65
CA LEU A 285 -2.09 -10.47 3.29
C LEU A 285 -2.95 -11.71 3.07
N TRP A 286 -4.27 -11.55 2.94
CA TRP A 286 -5.18 -12.65 2.65
C TRP A 286 -4.85 -13.39 1.34
N LEU A 287 -4.25 -12.70 0.35
CA LEU A 287 -3.78 -13.35 -0.89
C LEU A 287 -2.64 -14.31 -0.60
N ALA A 288 -1.71 -13.95 0.28
CA ALA A 288 -0.60 -14.82 0.67
C ALA A 288 -1.13 -16.08 1.38
N ILE A 289 -2.09 -15.91 2.29
CA ILE A 289 -2.76 -17.02 2.99
C ILE A 289 -3.48 -17.93 1.99
N LEU A 290 -4.20 -17.36 1.01
CA LEU A 290 -4.89 -18.14 -0.01
C LEU A 290 -3.91 -18.98 -0.85
N VAL A 291 -2.80 -18.38 -1.29
CA VAL A 291 -1.79 -19.09 -2.09
C VAL A 291 -1.06 -20.15 -1.25
N GLU A 292 -0.81 -19.88 0.03
CA GLU A 292 -0.28 -20.85 0.98
C GLU A 292 -1.22 -22.07 1.14
N LEU A 293 -2.52 -21.85 1.29
CA LEU A 293 -3.51 -22.93 1.38
C LEU A 293 -3.51 -23.79 0.11
N VAL A 294 -3.50 -23.15 -1.07
CA VAL A 294 -3.39 -23.85 -2.35
C VAL A 294 -2.08 -24.65 -2.42
N ALA A 295 -0.97 -24.08 -1.95
CA ALA A 295 0.32 -24.75 -1.92
C ALA A 295 0.29 -26.02 -1.07
N ILE A 296 -0.22 -25.92 0.16
CA ILE A 296 -0.30 -27.03 1.11
C ILE A 296 -1.14 -28.17 0.55
N ILE A 297 -2.33 -27.86 0.01
CA ILE A 297 -3.22 -28.86 -0.58
C ILE A 297 -2.54 -29.54 -1.79
N GLN A 298 -1.96 -28.74 -2.69
CA GLN A 298 -1.38 -29.23 -3.93
C GLN A 298 -0.11 -30.07 -3.70
N ILE A 299 0.74 -29.69 -2.74
CA ILE A 299 1.92 -30.46 -2.33
C ILE A 299 1.50 -31.74 -1.61
N GLY A 300 0.51 -31.65 -0.70
CA GLY A 300 -0.01 -32.80 0.05
C GLY A 300 -0.60 -33.89 -0.86
N MET A 301 -1.39 -33.49 -1.87
CA MET A 301 -1.93 -34.43 -2.86
C MET A 301 -0.84 -35.13 -3.67
N HIS A 302 0.19 -34.39 -4.10
CA HIS A 302 1.29 -34.97 -4.88
C HIS A 302 2.10 -35.97 -4.06
N TRP A 303 2.38 -35.61 -2.80
CA TRP A 303 3.10 -36.48 -1.87
C TRP A 303 2.32 -37.76 -1.54
N TYR A 304 1.00 -37.65 -1.33
CA TYR A 304 0.14 -38.82 -1.11
C TYR A 304 0.13 -39.76 -2.31
N ALA A 305 0.04 -39.22 -3.54
CA ALA A 305 0.08 -40.00 -4.77
C ALA A 305 1.42 -40.74 -4.94
N GLU A 306 2.55 -40.09 -4.65
CA GLU A 306 3.88 -40.73 -4.69
C GLU A 306 3.99 -41.92 -3.73
N ARG A 307 3.49 -41.78 -2.49
CA ARG A 307 3.48 -42.87 -1.51
C ARG A 307 2.61 -44.06 -1.96
N GLN A 308 1.44 -43.79 -2.53
CA GLN A 308 0.56 -44.82 -3.07
C GLN A 308 1.21 -45.57 -4.25
N ALA A 309 1.95 -44.87 -5.11
CA ALA A 309 2.69 -45.49 -6.21
C ALA A 309 3.82 -46.40 -5.70
N GLN A 310 4.55 -45.98 -4.68
CA GLN A 310 5.62 -46.80 -4.06
C GLN A 310 5.07 -48.05 -3.38
N GLN A 311 3.90 -47.96 -2.73
CA GLN A 311 3.29 -49.11 -2.06
C GLN A 311 2.76 -50.18 -3.05
N LYS A 312 2.42 -49.79 -4.28
CA LYS A 312 1.98 -50.72 -5.34
C LYS A 312 3.13 -51.40 -6.09
N SER A 313 4.36 -50.91 -5.93
CA SER A 313 5.57 -51.45 -6.58
C SER A 313 6.36 -52.43 -5.72
N ILE A 314 5.87 -52.71 -4.50
CA ILE A 314 6.39 -53.71 -3.56
C ILE A 314 5.40 -54.88 -3.55
#